data_AF-A0A1G7FWK1-F1
#
_entry.id   AF-A0A1G7FWK1-F1
#
_cell.length_a   1.000
_cell.length_b   1.000
_cell.length_c   1.000
_cell.angle_alpha   90.00
_cell.angle_beta   90.00
_cell.angle_gamma   90.00
#
_symmetry.space_group_name_H-M   'P 1'
#
loop_
_entity.id
_entity.type
_entity.pdbx_description
1 polymer ?
#
loop_
_entity_poly.entity_id
_entity_poly.type
_entity_poly.pdbx_seq_one_letter_code
_entity_poly.pdbx_strand_id
1 'polypeptide(L)'
;MPKDGFSTEIVKKTGRELSTAVDKGYIYKGIEYDTPDFIAREVLKNNVWRFSVAKNYNDCIRLNNLLLRPDGSIRSWSEFKREAMRIVGMSNRYLKTEYDTIIAGAMMSRKWQEIQRDKHIFPYVQFKVTMDSHTSEICTPLSDIIVEVDDPFLQHYFPPNHFNCRTDVIKLRNAEPTPQKLLPYIDIPKAFLNNVGATGEIFTEENSYIANTPKLLTKELEFTEIDGIQVSAVAKKHTTSENERPRIEREYENRLIIAKTLKDYLKPKETKVLPEIKPTHWAYDYHFENAPIYGKVTDIKTDADYWEMESYEGKFRKQKLWHMIKHGTKQSDKVAIKLNHFVPIRNIENQMEVLFNDKKTEMPKEIIIIYPNGRVAYYKGKSTN
;
A
#
# COMPACT_ATOMS: atom_id res chain seq x y z
N MET A 1 -22.62 2.06 16.39
CA MET A 1 -21.34 2.61 15.92
C MET A 1 -20.54 1.52 15.26
N PRO A 2 -19.59 1.85 14.38
CA PRO A 2 -18.65 0.88 13.86
C PRO A 2 -17.87 0.22 15.00
N LYS A 3 -17.67 -1.09 14.92
CA LYS A 3 -16.99 -1.89 15.96
C LYS A 3 -15.55 -1.41 16.20
N ASP A 4 -14.94 -0.83 15.17
CA ASP A 4 -13.51 -0.49 15.13
C ASP A 4 -13.25 1.01 15.39
N GLY A 5 -14.28 1.78 15.76
CA GLY A 5 -14.13 3.19 16.14
C GLY A 5 -14.00 4.18 14.98
N PHE A 6 -14.11 3.74 13.72
CA PHE A 6 -14.11 4.58 12.52
C PHE A 6 -15.11 4.07 11.47
N SER A 7 -15.49 4.92 10.52
CA SER A 7 -16.40 4.57 9.42
C SER A 7 -15.64 4.01 8.22
N THR A 8 -15.89 2.74 7.89
CA THR A 8 -15.33 2.07 6.70
C THR A 8 -15.55 2.87 5.43
N GLU A 9 -16.76 3.40 5.19
CA GLU A 9 -17.06 4.13 3.96
C GLU A 9 -16.28 5.44 3.85
N ILE A 10 -16.07 6.13 4.97
CA ILE A 10 -15.27 7.37 4.99
C ILE A 10 -13.80 7.02 4.73
N VAL A 11 -13.26 6.00 5.39
CA VAL A 11 -11.87 5.56 5.18
C VAL A 11 -11.65 5.14 3.73
N LYS A 12 -12.56 4.33 3.14
CA LYS A 12 -12.48 3.93 1.72
C LYS A 12 -12.47 5.15 0.79
N LYS A 13 -13.35 6.12 1.03
CA LYS A 13 -13.43 7.33 0.20
C LYS A 13 -12.18 8.19 0.35
N THR A 14 -11.78 8.52 1.57
CA THR A 14 -10.62 9.35 1.85
C THR A 14 -9.33 8.69 1.38
N GLY A 15 -9.13 7.39 1.65
CA GLY A 15 -7.95 6.65 1.22
C GLY A 15 -7.76 6.64 -0.29
N ARG A 16 -8.85 6.44 -1.07
CA ARG A 16 -8.78 6.51 -2.55
C ARG A 16 -8.43 7.91 -3.06
N GLU A 17 -9.10 8.95 -2.56
CA GLU A 17 -8.86 10.32 -3.00
C GLU A 17 -7.44 10.78 -2.67
N LEU A 18 -6.96 10.46 -1.46
CA LEU A 18 -5.61 10.81 -1.04
C LEU A 18 -4.54 9.95 -1.75
N SER A 19 -4.82 8.69 -2.05
CA SER A 19 -3.92 7.86 -2.89
C SER A 19 -3.80 8.41 -4.31
N THR A 20 -4.89 8.96 -4.86
CA THR A 20 -4.87 9.67 -6.14
C THR A 20 -4.00 10.94 -6.06
N ALA A 21 -3.89 11.58 -4.89
CA ALA A 21 -2.99 12.70 -4.68
C ALA A 21 -1.51 12.27 -4.77
N VAL A 22 -1.17 11.09 -4.25
CA VAL A 22 0.17 10.49 -4.43
C VAL A 22 0.45 10.28 -5.92
N ASP A 23 -0.51 9.73 -6.66
CA ASP A 23 -0.40 9.51 -8.11
C ASP A 23 -0.13 10.80 -8.89
N LYS A 24 -0.77 11.91 -8.49
CA LYS A 24 -0.54 13.23 -9.09
C LYS A 24 0.87 13.75 -8.83
N GLY A 25 1.44 13.54 -7.63
CA GLY A 25 2.80 13.96 -7.31
C GLY A 25 3.88 13.22 -8.11
N TYR A 26 3.57 12.01 -8.58
CA TYR A 26 4.45 11.20 -9.40
C TYR A 26 4.32 11.43 -10.93
N ILE A 27 3.31 12.21 -11.37
CA ILE A 27 2.94 12.48 -12.78
C ILE A 27 2.68 11.17 -13.57
N TYR A 28 1.40 10.85 -13.77
CA TYR A 28 0.82 9.58 -14.27
C TYR A 28 1.36 8.97 -15.59
N LYS A 29 2.31 9.58 -16.31
CA LYS A 29 2.74 9.04 -17.61
C LYS A 29 3.83 7.98 -17.46
N GLY A 30 3.39 6.72 -17.32
CA GLY A 30 4.18 5.55 -17.69
C GLY A 30 5.30 5.20 -16.73
N ILE A 31 5.04 5.25 -15.43
CA ILE A 31 5.95 4.63 -14.46
C ILE A 31 5.89 3.12 -14.70
N GLU A 32 6.96 2.57 -15.25
CA GLU A 32 7.11 1.12 -15.32
C GLU A 32 7.06 0.58 -13.88
N TYR A 33 6.30 -0.51 -13.68
CA TYR A 33 6.04 -1.18 -12.39
C TYR A 33 7.31 -1.57 -11.61
N ASP A 34 8.44 -1.39 -12.26
CA ASP A 34 9.70 -2.01 -11.98
C ASP A 34 10.77 -0.95 -11.63
N THR A 35 10.38 0.33 -11.58
CA THR A 35 11.22 1.47 -11.23
C THR A 35 11.21 1.74 -9.72
N PRO A 36 12.30 2.29 -9.15
CA PRO A 36 12.30 2.80 -7.77
C PRO A 36 11.13 3.75 -7.48
N ASP A 37 10.71 4.50 -8.50
CA ASP A 37 9.57 5.42 -8.42
C ASP A 37 8.24 4.69 -8.17
N PHE A 38 8.01 3.52 -8.79
CA PHE A 38 6.82 2.72 -8.52
C PHE A 38 6.79 2.21 -7.07
N ILE A 39 7.91 1.66 -6.59
CA ILE A 39 8.01 1.12 -5.22
C ILE A 39 7.80 2.25 -4.20
N ALA A 40 8.50 3.37 -4.36
CA ALA A 40 8.35 4.53 -3.48
C ALA A 40 6.91 5.05 -3.46
N ARG A 41 6.25 5.10 -4.63
CA ARG A 41 4.83 5.46 -4.74
C ARG A 41 3.91 4.51 -3.97
N GLU A 42 4.10 3.20 -4.07
CA GLU A 42 3.27 2.22 -3.33
C GLU A 42 3.47 2.32 -1.81
N VAL A 43 4.70 2.57 -1.35
CA VAL A 43 5.01 2.83 0.07
C VAL A 43 4.28 4.09 0.57
N LEU A 44 4.28 5.16 -0.23
CA LEU A 44 3.55 6.39 0.12
C LEU A 44 2.04 6.18 0.15
N LYS A 45 1.49 5.36 -0.77
CA LYS A 45 0.06 5.00 -0.71
C LYS A 45 -0.26 4.29 0.60
N ASN A 46 0.57 3.33 1.03
CA ASN A 46 0.42 2.69 2.34
C ASN A 46 0.38 3.72 3.48
N ASN A 47 1.34 4.64 3.51
CA ASN A 47 1.41 5.72 4.50
C ASN A 47 0.13 6.60 4.51
N VAL A 48 -0.42 6.92 3.34
CA VAL A 48 -1.65 7.71 3.19
C VAL A 48 -2.91 6.94 3.62
N TRP A 49 -2.98 5.64 3.37
CA TRP A 49 -4.06 4.79 3.90
C TRP A 49 -4.01 4.69 5.42
N ARG A 50 -2.81 4.54 5.99
CA ARG A 50 -2.59 4.58 7.46
C ARG A 50 -3.08 5.90 8.05
N PHE A 51 -2.73 7.03 7.43
CA PHE A 51 -3.23 8.35 7.81
C PHE A 51 -4.76 8.47 7.71
N SER A 52 -5.37 7.91 6.66
CA SER A 52 -6.82 7.97 6.43
C SER A 52 -7.62 7.24 7.53
N VAL A 53 -7.15 6.06 7.96
CA VAL A 53 -7.71 5.34 9.12
C VAL A 53 -7.54 6.18 10.38
N ALA A 54 -6.33 6.65 10.63
CA ALA A 54 -6.00 7.41 11.83
C ALA A 54 -6.82 8.70 11.96
N LYS A 55 -6.94 9.48 10.89
CA LYS A 55 -7.75 10.70 10.86
C LYS A 55 -9.22 10.41 11.19
N ASN A 56 -9.82 9.40 10.55
CA ASN A 56 -11.23 9.11 10.77
C ASN A 56 -11.50 8.56 12.18
N TYR A 57 -10.61 7.70 12.69
CA TYR A 57 -10.66 7.23 14.07
C TYR A 57 -10.64 8.38 15.06
N ASN A 58 -9.68 9.31 14.93
CA ASN A 58 -9.57 10.47 15.81
C ASN A 58 -10.81 11.37 15.75
N ASP A 59 -11.35 11.65 14.56
CA ASP A 59 -12.57 12.44 14.43
C ASP A 59 -13.79 11.75 15.07
N CYS A 60 -13.92 10.43 14.91
CA CYS A 60 -14.97 9.64 15.56
C CYS A 60 -14.83 9.65 17.09
N ILE A 61 -13.63 9.45 17.64
CA ILE A 61 -13.39 9.52 19.08
C ILE A 61 -13.74 10.91 19.63
N ARG A 62 -13.33 11.98 18.94
CA ARG A 62 -13.67 13.35 19.35
C ARG A 62 -15.18 13.58 19.37
N LEU A 63 -15.91 13.08 18.37
CA LEU A 63 -17.37 13.16 18.31
C LEU A 63 -18.04 12.35 19.44
N ASN A 64 -17.52 11.15 19.74
CA ASN A 64 -18.07 10.29 20.79
C ASN A 64 -17.96 10.94 22.17
N ASN A 65 -16.84 11.61 22.42
CA ASN A 65 -16.58 12.28 23.69
C ASN A 65 -17.41 13.56 23.88
N LEU A 66 -18.15 14.02 22.86
CA LEU A 66 -19.00 15.22 22.98
C LEU A 66 -20.28 15.00 23.78
N LEU A 67 -20.73 13.76 24.02
CA LEU A 67 -21.98 13.53 24.76
C LEU A 67 -21.92 14.13 26.17
N LEU A 68 -20.73 14.09 26.78
CA LEU A 68 -20.48 14.63 28.10
C LEU A 68 -19.76 15.98 28.02
N ARG A 69 -20.04 16.82 29.01
CA ARG A 69 -19.23 17.98 29.33
C ARG A 69 -17.99 17.56 30.12
N PRO A 70 -16.97 18.43 30.26
CA PRO A 70 -15.81 18.14 31.10
C PRO A 70 -16.15 17.79 32.56
N ASP A 71 -17.26 18.31 33.08
CA ASP A 71 -17.77 18.01 34.44
C ASP A 71 -18.55 16.69 34.53
N GLY A 72 -18.65 15.92 33.43
CA GLY A 72 -19.38 14.66 33.36
C GLY A 72 -20.89 14.80 33.10
N SER A 73 -21.44 16.02 33.06
CA SER A 73 -22.86 16.24 32.77
C SER A 73 -23.20 16.01 31.29
N ILE A 74 -24.42 15.55 31.00
CA ILE A 74 -24.87 15.29 29.63
C ILE A 74 -25.18 16.62 28.91
N ARG A 75 -24.69 16.78 27.67
CA ARG A 75 -25.01 17.93 26.82
C ARG A 75 -26.45 17.88 26.32
N SER A 76 -27.07 19.05 26.16
CA SER A 76 -28.35 19.13 25.43
C SER A 76 -28.13 18.86 23.93
N TRP A 77 -29.19 18.48 23.21
CA TRP A 77 -29.12 18.24 21.76
C TRP A 77 -28.54 19.43 20.98
N SER A 78 -28.98 20.65 21.28
CA SER A 78 -28.51 21.87 20.61
C SER A 78 -27.01 22.10 20.83
N GLU A 79 -26.54 21.88 22.05
CA GLU A 79 -25.13 22.00 22.40
C GLU A 79 -24.29 20.92 21.72
N PHE A 80 -24.70 19.66 21.84
CA PHE A 80 -24.05 18.53 21.19
C PHE A 80 -23.93 18.76 19.67
N LYS A 81 -25.03 19.12 18.99
CA LYS A 81 -25.03 19.38 17.56
C LYS A 81 -24.07 20.50 17.19
N ARG A 82 -24.04 21.59 17.96
CA ARG A 82 -23.13 22.72 17.71
C ARG A 82 -21.67 22.31 17.85
N GLU A 83 -21.30 21.60 18.90
CA GLU A 83 -19.92 21.12 19.09
C GLU A 83 -19.52 20.09 18.03
N ALA A 84 -20.43 19.17 17.66
CA ALA A 84 -20.18 18.18 16.61
C ALA A 84 -19.92 18.84 15.26
N MET A 85 -20.72 19.84 14.90
CA MET A 85 -20.52 20.62 13.66
C MET A 85 -19.18 21.37 13.66
N ARG A 86 -18.65 21.78 14.81
CA ARG A 86 -17.30 22.36 14.89
C ARG A 86 -16.21 21.34 14.58
N ILE A 87 -16.32 20.11 15.08
CA ILE A 87 -15.36 19.03 14.78
C ILE A 87 -15.37 18.73 13.28
N VAL A 88 -16.56 18.49 12.70
CA VAL A 88 -16.71 18.21 11.27
C VAL A 88 -16.19 19.39 10.43
N GLY A 89 -16.52 20.62 10.82
CA GLY A 89 -16.04 21.83 10.15
C GLY A 89 -14.54 22.06 10.26
N MET A 90 -13.89 21.64 11.35
CA MET A 90 -12.43 21.61 11.47
C MET A 90 -11.82 20.57 10.51
N SER A 91 -12.33 19.33 10.54
CA SER A 91 -11.85 18.25 9.68
C SER A 91 -11.92 18.64 8.19
N ASN A 92 -13.02 19.28 7.79
CA ASN A 92 -13.21 19.80 6.43
C ASN A 92 -12.21 20.91 6.06
N ARG A 93 -11.90 21.83 6.98
CA ARG A 93 -10.91 22.90 6.75
C ARG A 93 -9.50 22.36 6.51
N TYR A 94 -9.13 21.27 7.19
CA TYR A 94 -7.80 20.68 7.03
C TYR A 94 -7.65 19.84 5.75
N LEU A 95 -8.73 19.37 5.13
CA LEU A 95 -8.69 18.50 3.95
C LEU A 95 -7.79 19.03 2.83
N LYS A 96 -7.90 20.32 2.50
CA LYS A 96 -7.06 20.93 1.45
C LYS A 96 -5.58 20.91 1.84
N THR A 97 -5.27 21.24 3.09
CA THR A 97 -3.89 21.28 3.58
C THR A 97 -3.26 19.88 3.60
N GLU A 98 -4.01 18.87 4.02
CA GLU A 98 -3.58 17.48 3.99
C GLU A 98 -3.35 17.00 2.55
N TYR A 99 -4.28 17.30 1.65
CA TYR A 99 -4.17 16.97 0.23
C TYR A 99 -2.93 17.59 -0.41
N ASP A 100 -2.72 18.89 -0.22
CA ASP A 100 -1.57 19.62 -0.76
C ASP A 100 -0.25 19.07 -0.17
N THR A 101 -0.25 18.70 1.12
CA THR A 101 0.91 18.09 1.79
C THR A 101 1.24 16.72 1.21
N ILE A 102 0.23 15.90 0.87
CA ILE A 102 0.44 14.61 0.24
C ILE A 102 1.03 14.78 -1.17
N ILE A 103 0.52 15.72 -1.96
CA ILE A 103 1.10 16.02 -3.28
C ILE A 103 2.56 16.45 -3.13
N ALA A 104 2.84 17.39 -2.25
CA ALA A 104 4.20 17.89 -2.03
C ALA A 104 5.15 16.76 -1.57
N GLY A 105 4.72 15.93 -0.61
CA GLY A 105 5.49 14.79 -0.15
C GLY A 105 5.76 13.76 -1.25
N ALA A 106 4.76 13.45 -2.08
CA ALA A 106 4.92 12.56 -3.22
C ALA A 106 5.88 13.13 -4.29
N MET A 107 5.77 14.44 -4.60
CA MET A 107 6.70 15.11 -5.52
C MET A 107 8.14 15.07 -5.02
N MET A 108 8.34 15.36 -3.73
CA MET A 108 9.66 15.33 -3.12
C MET A 108 10.23 13.92 -3.01
N SER A 109 9.39 12.93 -2.73
CA SER A 109 9.80 11.53 -2.73
C SER A 109 10.27 11.07 -4.11
N ARG A 110 9.52 11.38 -5.18
CA ARG A 110 9.97 11.14 -6.56
C ARG A 110 11.31 11.82 -6.83
N LYS A 111 11.42 13.10 -6.48
CA LYS A 111 12.65 13.88 -6.64
C LYS A 111 13.84 13.27 -5.89
N TRP A 112 13.63 12.70 -4.71
CA TRP A 112 14.67 11.97 -4.00
C TRP A 112 15.17 10.75 -4.77
N GLN A 113 14.28 9.95 -5.36
CA GLN A 113 14.68 8.82 -6.22
C GLN A 113 15.52 9.31 -7.42
N GLU A 114 15.16 10.44 -8.04
CA GLU A 114 15.95 11.07 -9.10
C GLU A 114 17.32 11.56 -8.61
N ILE A 115 17.38 12.13 -7.39
CA ILE A 115 18.63 12.57 -6.75
C ILE A 115 19.55 11.37 -6.52
N GLN A 116 19.04 10.29 -5.94
CA GLN A 116 19.82 9.09 -5.66
C GLN A 116 20.33 8.42 -6.94
N ARG A 117 19.50 8.35 -7.98
CA ARG A 117 19.90 7.81 -9.29
C ARG A 117 21.03 8.62 -9.94
N ASP A 118 20.95 9.94 -9.86
CA ASP A 118 21.85 10.83 -10.59
C ASP A 118 23.05 11.32 -9.77
N LYS A 119 23.20 10.88 -8.50
CA LYS A 119 24.20 11.42 -7.56
C LYS A 119 25.66 11.30 -8.02
N HIS A 120 25.96 10.32 -8.87
CA HIS A 120 27.28 10.15 -9.50
C HIS A 120 27.62 11.27 -10.51
N ILE A 121 26.60 11.97 -11.01
CA ILE A 121 26.72 13.11 -11.95
C ILE A 121 26.48 14.43 -11.21
N PHE A 122 25.56 14.44 -10.25
CA PHE A 122 25.17 15.59 -9.45
C PHE A 122 25.30 15.26 -7.95
N PRO A 123 26.53 15.32 -7.40
CA PRO A 123 26.79 14.87 -6.03
C PRO A 123 26.29 15.86 -4.96
N TYR A 124 25.83 17.04 -5.36
CA TYR A 124 25.35 18.08 -4.46
C TYR A 124 23.88 18.40 -4.71
N VAL A 125 23.19 18.83 -3.65
CA VAL A 125 21.86 19.40 -3.72
C VAL A 125 21.81 20.76 -3.07
N GLN A 126 20.98 21.64 -3.61
CA GLN A 126 20.72 22.96 -3.04
C GLN A 126 19.25 23.11 -2.70
N PHE A 127 18.98 23.61 -1.50
CA PHE A 127 17.65 23.99 -1.06
C PHE A 127 17.22 25.30 -1.73
N LYS A 128 16.03 25.29 -2.33
CA LYS A 128 15.39 26.44 -2.97
C LYS A 128 14.11 26.78 -2.27
N VAL A 129 14.19 27.78 -1.40
CA VAL A 129 13.05 28.28 -0.63
C VAL A 129 12.38 29.39 -1.43
N THR A 130 11.06 29.32 -1.59
CA THR A 130 10.32 30.46 -2.14
C THR A 130 10.34 31.57 -1.09
N MET A 131 10.87 32.75 -1.43
CA MET A 131 11.04 33.89 -0.52
C MET A 131 9.98 34.96 -0.81
N ASP A 132 8.85 34.91 -0.10
CA ASP A 132 7.76 35.87 -0.18
C ASP A 132 7.12 36.10 1.21
N SER A 133 6.05 36.91 1.27
CA SER A 133 5.36 37.22 2.53
C SER A 133 4.66 36.03 3.20
N HIS A 134 4.61 34.87 2.55
CA HIS A 134 4.02 33.62 3.04
C HIS A 134 5.07 32.54 3.30
N THR A 135 6.37 32.87 3.26
CA THR A 135 7.45 31.95 3.62
C THR A 135 7.47 31.73 5.12
N SER A 136 7.49 30.47 5.55
CA SER A 136 7.60 30.15 6.96
C SER A 136 8.99 30.48 7.50
N GLU A 137 9.06 30.99 8.72
CA GLU A 137 10.32 31.31 9.40
C GLU A 137 11.26 30.10 9.48
N ILE A 138 10.72 28.89 9.63
CA ILE A 138 11.51 27.65 9.67
C ILE A 138 12.10 27.27 8.30
N CYS A 139 11.55 27.76 7.19
CA CYS A 139 12.07 27.48 5.86
C CYS A 139 13.17 28.44 5.44
N THR A 140 13.11 29.71 5.87
CA THR A 140 14.07 30.75 5.44
C THR A 140 15.54 30.37 5.65
N PRO A 141 15.94 29.77 6.80
CA PRO A 141 17.32 29.34 7.03
C PRO A 141 17.82 28.27 6.05
N LEU A 142 16.92 27.51 5.41
CA LEU A 142 17.29 26.52 4.40
C LEU A 142 17.70 27.15 3.07
N SER A 143 17.39 28.43 2.82
CA SER A 143 17.63 29.02 1.50
C SER A 143 19.09 28.92 1.11
N ASP A 144 19.32 28.36 -0.07
CA ASP A 144 20.64 28.24 -0.70
C ASP A 144 21.66 27.41 0.07
N ILE A 145 21.25 26.66 1.10
CA ILE A 145 22.09 25.62 1.70
C ILE A 145 22.43 24.59 0.63
N ILE A 146 23.71 24.25 0.54
CA ILE A 146 24.24 23.23 -0.34
C ILE A 146 24.84 22.12 0.51
N VAL A 147 24.40 20.89 0.28
CA VAL A 147 24.95 19.70 0.94
C VAL A 147 25.20 18.60 -0.07
N GLU A 148 26.07 17.66 0.28
CA GLU A 148 26.23 16.43 -0.50
C GLU A 148 24.97 15.56 -0.41
N VAL A 149 24.70 14.77 -1.45
CA VAL A 149 23.52 13.89 -1.51
C VAL A 149 23.46 12.88 -0.35
N ASP A 150 24.63 12.47 0.14
CA ASP A 150 24.75 11.50 1.25
C ASP A 150 24.91 12.19 2.62
N ASP A 151 24.74 13.51 2.70
CA ASP A 151 24.83 14.26 3.96
C ASP A 151 23.65 13.93 4.91
N PRO A 152 23.90 13.63 6.20
CA PRO A 152 22.85 13.36 7.19
C PRO A 152 21.82 14.48 7.36
N PHE A 153 22.15 15.73 6.99
CA PHE A 153 21.23 16.86 6.99
C PHE A 153 19.96 16.53 6.19
N LEU A 154 20.11 15.83 5.06
CA LEU A 154 18.98 15.43 4.22
C LEU A 154 18.11 14.35 4.86
N GLN A 155 18.54 13.66 5.92
CA GLN A 155 17.68 12.68 6.61
C GLN A 155 16.62 13.33 7.50
N HIS A 156 16.80 14.61 7.82
CA HIS A 156 15.94 15.34 8.76
C HIS A 156 15.24 16.55 8.16
N TYR A 157 15.87 17.21 7.19
CA TYR A 157 15.42 18.50 6.67
C TYR A 157 14.95 18.43 5.21
N PHE A 158 14.89 17.23 4.61
CA PHE A 158 14.46 17.10 3.20
C PHE A 158 12.96 17.37 3.09
N PRO A 159 12.52 18.31 2.22
CA PRO A 159 11.12 18.76 2.20
C PRO A 159 10.10 17.63 1.91
N PRO A 160 8.84 17.77 2.33
CA PRO A 160 8.23 18.93 2.99
C PRO A 160 8.49 18.97 4.50
N ASN A 161 8.86 20.15 5.00
CA ASN A 161 9.24 20.36 6.39
C ASN A 161 8.09 20.85 7.30
N HIS A 162 6.92 21.09 6.74
CA HIS A 162 5.68 21.44 7.43
C HIS A 162 4.50 21.38 6.43
N PHE A 163 3.27 21.54 6.92
CA PHE A 163 2.09 21.67 6.08
C PHE A 163 2.20 22.85 5.10
N ASN A 164 1.83 22.63 3.84
CA ASN A 164 1.94 23.63 2.75
C ASN A 164 3.39 24.16 2.54
N CYS A 165 4.41 23.35 2.84
CA CYS A 165 5.80 23.69 2.54
C CYS A 165 6.00 23.84 1.01
N ARG A 166 6.69 24.91 0.61
CA ARG A 166 7.01 25.23 -0.80
C ARG A 166 8.52 25.20 -1.07
N THR A 167 9.29 24.65 -0.14
CA THR A 167 10.73 24.47 -0.30
C THR A 167 10.98 23.35 -1.30
N ASP A 168 11.84 23.62 -2.27
CA ASP A 168 12.29 22.66 -3.26
C ASP A 168 13.77 22.31 -3.08
N VAL A 169 14.22 21.28 -3.78
CA VAL A 169 15.63 20.87 -3.84
C VAL A 169 16.06 20.75 -5.30
N ILE A 170 17.23 21.27 -5.66
CA ILE A 170 17.80 21.16 -7.01
C ILE A 170 19.15 20.44 -6.98
N LYS A 171 19.43 19.64 -8.01
CA LYS A 171 20.69 18.91 -8.19
C LYS A 171 21.77 19.84 -8.77
N LEU A 172 22.97 19.79 -8.22
CA LEU A 172 24.12 20.55 -8.69
C LEU A 172 25.28 19.61 -9.04
N ARG A 173 25.92 19.88 -10.18
CA ARG A 173 27.09 19.11 -10.65
C ARG A 173 28.35 19.54 -9.92
N ASN A 174 28.57 20.85 -9.84
CA ASN A 174 29.71 21.47 -9.20
C ASN A 174 29.18 22.51 -8.21
N ALA A 175 29.54 22.38 -6.95
CA ALA A 175 29.19 23.32 -5.90
C ALA A 175 30.18 23.17 -4.74
N GLU A 176 30.28 24.20 -3.90
CA GLU A 176 30.95 24.09 -2.60
C GLU A 176 29.88 23.86 -1.53
N PRO A 177 29.91 22.73 -0.79
CA PRO A 177 28.99 22.50 0.32
C PRO A 177 29.09 23.60 1.37
N THR A 178 27.95 23.96 1.94
CA THR A 178 27.90 24.80 3.13
C THR A 178 28.68 24.10 4.25
N PRO A 179 29.70 24.73 4.85
CA PRO A 179 30.48 24.11 5.92
C PRO A 179 29.57 23.61 7.06
N GLN A 180 29.82 22.41 7.58
CA GLN A 180 28.97 21.77 8.61
C GLN A 180 28.65 22.68 9.80
N LYS A 181 29.63 23.47 10.26
CA LYS A 181 29.50 24.42 11.37
C LYS A 181 28.56 25.60 11.09
N LEU A 182 28.18 25.82 9.83
CA LEU A 182 27.28 26.87 9.37
C LEU A 182 25.90 26.32 8.98
N LEU A 183 25.69 25.00 9.02
CA LEU A 183 24.36 24.44 8.82
C LEU A 183 23.46 24.86 10.00
N PRO A 184 22.24 25.36 9.73
CA PRO A 184 21.35 25.83 10.77
C PRO A 184 20.72 24.65 11.50
N TYR A 185 20.50 24.84 12.79
CA TYR A 185 19.49 24.07 13.50
C TYR A 185 18.12 24.71 13.23
N ILE A 186 17.18 23.93 12.71
CA ILE A 186 15.82 24.38 12.43
C ILE A 186 14.86 23.56 13.29
N ASP A 187 13.98 24.24 14.02
CA ASP A 187 12.97 23.62 14.85
C ASP A 187 11.76 23.17 13.99
N ILE A 188 11.99 22.14 13.18
CA ILE A 188 10.94 21.48 12.40
C ILE A 188 10.04 20.69 13.34
N PRO A 189 8.70 20.76 13.18
CA PRO A 189 7.81 19.90 13.94
C PRO A 189 8.17 18.43 13.74
N LYS A 190 8.33 17.66 14.82
CA LYS A 190 8.76 16.24 14.78
C LYS A 190 8.03 15.39 13.74
N ALA A 191 6.75 15.66 13.51
CA ALA A 191 5.93 14.99 12.50
C ALA A 191 6.46 15.08 11.06
N PHE A 192 7.29 16.09 10.76
CA PHE A 192 7.91 16.37 9.45
C PHE A 192 9.45 16.23 9.48
N LEU A 193 10.04 15.86 10.61
CA LEU A 193 11.49 15.75 10.76
C LEU A 193 11.98 14.40 10.17
N ASN A 194 11.93 14.28 8.85
CA ASN A 194 12.36 13.09 8.14
C ASN A 194 12.82 13.41 6.70
N ASN A 195 13.12 12.36 5.95
CA ASN A 195 13.24 12.43 4.50
C ASN A 195 12.14 11.58 3.89
N VAL A 196 11.07 12.22 3.42
CA VAL A 196 9.92 11.53 2.79
C VAL A 196 10.32 10.62 1.63
N GLY A 197 11.39 10.94 0.92
CA GLY A 197 11.89 10.14 -0.18
C GLY A 197 12.63 8.88 0.26
N ALA A 198 13.35 8.96 1.38
CA ALA A 198 14.07 7.83 1.95
C ALA A 198 13.16 6.93 2.79
N THR A 199 12.26 7.52 3.57
CA THR A 199 11.39 6.79 4.52
C THR A 199 10.08 6.32 3.88
N GLY A 200 9.61 7.01 2.83
CA GLY A 200 8.27 6.80 2.29
C GLY A 200 7.15 7.28 3.23
N GLU A 201 7.47 8.11 4.22
CA GLU A 201 6.50 8.61 5.20
C GLU A 201 6.22 10.11 4.99
N ILE A 202 5.04 10.44 4.44
CA ILE A 202 4.53 11.82 4.43
C ILE A 202 4.05 12.20 5.83
N PHE A 203 3.37 11.26 6.48
CA PHE A 203 2.95 11.35 7.87
C PHE A 203 3.71 10.31 8.69
N THR A 204 4.68 10.78 9.47
CA THR A 204 5.49 9.92 10.36
C THR A 204 4.66 9.39 11.53
N GLU A 205 5.21 8.43 12.28
CA GLU A 205 4.63 7.94 13.53
C GLU A 205 4.43 9.05 14.59
N GLU A 206 5.22 10.14 14.52
CA GLU A 206 5.10 11.32 15.38
C GLU A 206 3.93 12.25 14.97
N ASN A 207 3.28 11.99 13.82
CA ASN A 207 2.07 12.71 13.44
C ASN A 207 0.95 12.44 14.47
N SER A 208 0.30 13.50 14.95
CA SER A 208 -0.70 13.41 16.03
C SER A 208 -1.88 12.50 15.72
N TYR A 209 -2.29 12.35 14.45
CA TYR A 209 -3.33 11.39 14.10
C TYR A 209 -2.83 9.96 14.26
N ILE A 210 -1.65 9.65 13.73
CA ILE A 210 -1.06 8.31 13.75
C ILE A 210 -0.70 7.92 15.19
N ALA A 211 0.00 8.78 15.93
CA ALA A 211 0.40 8.55 17.31
C ALA A 211 -0.78 8.23 18.25
N ASN A 212 -1.95 8.86 18.01
CA ASN A 212 -3.16 8.66 18.81
C ASN A 212 -4.07 7.53 18.31
N THR A 213 -3.63 6.74 17.32
CA THR A 213 -4.41 5.63 16.75
C THR A 213 -3.82 4.29 17.18
N PRO A 214 -4.63 3.36 17.72
CA PRO A 214 -4.16 2.02 18.04
C PRO A 214 -3.63 1.29 16.80
N LYS A 215 -2.39 0.76 16.86
CA LYS A 215 -1.72 0.10 15.73
C LYS A 215 -2.51 -1.08 15.13
N LEU A 216 -3.30 -1.77 15.95
CA LEU A 216 -4.16 -2.87 15.50
C LEU A 216 -5.13 -2.44 14.38
N LEU A 217 -5.57 -1.17 14.35
CA LEU A 217 -6.54 -0.68 13.37
C LEU A 217 -5.97 -0.57 11.95
N THR A 218 -4.65 -0.69 11.80
CA THR A 218 -3.95 -0.63 10.51
C THR A 218 -3.21 -1.91 10.19
N LYS A 219 -3.45 -2.99 10.95
CA LYS A 219 -2.78 -4.29 10.79
C LYS A 219 -2.95 -4.87 9.39
N GLU A 220 -4.06 -4.57 8.72
CA GLU A 220 -4.31 -5.03 7.35
C GLU A 220 -3.33 -4.45 6.32
N LEU A 221 -2.61 -3.37 6.64
CA LEU A 221 -1.60 -2.77 5.77
C LEU A 221 -0.20 -3.37 5.98
N GLU A 222 -0.03 -4.19 7.02
CA GLU A 222 1.27 -4.76 7.40
C GLU A 222 1.57 -6.02 6.59
N PHE A 223 2.82 -6.10 6.10
CA PHE A 223 3.37 -7.27 5.45
C PHE A 223 4.68 -7.68 6.12
N THR A 224 4.94 -8.99 6.13
CA THR A 224 6.19 -9.58 6.59
C THR A 224 6.87 -10.30 5.45
N GLU A 225 8.19 -10.19 5.33
CA GLU A 225 8.94 -10.92 4.31
C GLU A 225 9.25 -12.33 4.80
N ILE A 226 8.92 -13.33 3.99
CA ILE A 226 9.18 -14.75 4.24
C ILE A 226 9.72 -15.34 2.94
N ASP A 227 10.94 -15.88 2.92
CA ASP A 227 11.57 -16.43 1.70
C ASP A 227 11.53 -15.45 0.48
N GLY A 228 11.56 -14.15 0.77
CA GLY A 228 11.43 -13.05 -0.17
C GLY A 228 10.08 -12.98 -0.92
N ILE A 229 9.02 -13.56 -0.38
CA ILE A 229 7.63 -13.15 -0.68
C ILE A 229 7.14 -12.28 0.47
N GLN A 230 6.23 -11.34 0.19
CA GLN A 230 5.58 -10.52 1.21
C GLN A 230 4.26 -11.16 1.63
N VAL A 231 4.04 -11.32 2.93
CA VAL A 231 2.85 -11.99 3.46
C VAL A 231 2.10 -11.03 4.39
N SER A 232 0.83 -10.77 4.07
CA SER A 232 -0.01 -9.91 4.90
C SER A 232 -0.12 -10.46 6.33
N ALA A 233 -0.09 -9.57 7.32
CA ALA A 233 -0.29 -9.92 8.73
C ALA A 233 -1.67 -10.54 9.04
N VAL A 234 -2.61 -10.45 8.08
CA VAL A 234 -3.94 -11.07 8.13
C VAL A 234 -4.19 -11.99 6.91
N ALA A 235 -3.14 -12.53 6.30
CA ALA A 235 -3.26 -13.50 5.21
C ALA A 235 -3.95 -14.81 5.65
N LYS A 236 -3.86 -15.17 6.92
CA LYS A 236 -4.49 -16.38 7.45
C LYS A 236 -5.88 -16.09 7.99
N LYS A 237 -6.87 -16.87 7.52
CA LYS A 237 -8.23 -16.80 8.02
C LYS A 237 -8.31 -17.08 9.52
N HIS A 238 -8.96 -16.19 10.26
CA HIS A 238 -9.24 -16.42 11.68
C HIS A 238 -10.39 -17.43 11.85
N THR A 239 -10.21 -18.42 12.72
CA THR A 239 -11.29 -19.32 13.18
C THR A 239 -11.15 -19.65 14.66
N THR A 240 -12.29 -19.76 15.34
CA THR A 240 -12.39 -20.34 16.69
C THR A 240 -12.75 -21.82 16.66
N SER A 241 -13.14 -22.36 15.49
CA SER A 241 -13.55 -23.76 15.33
C SER A 241 -12.33 -24.67 15.19
N GLU A 242 -12.14 -25.58 16.13
CA GLU A 242 -11.05 -26.56 16.09
C GLU A 242 -11.14 -27.49 14.87
N ASN A 243 -12.35 -27.84 14.44
CA ASN A 243 -12.57 -28.69 13.27
C ASN A 243 -12.17 -28.00 11.95
N GLU A 244 -12.26 -26.67 11.88
CA GLU A 244 -11.85 -25.93 10.68
C GLU A 244 -10.36 -25.61 10.64
N ARG A 245 -9.68 -25.58 11.79
CA ARG A 245 -8.27 -25.20 11.89
C ARG A 245 -7.35 -25.99 10.95
N PRO A 246 -7.42 -27.34 10.84
CA PRO A 246 -6.55 -28.08 9.94
C PRO A 246 -6.75 -27.71 8.46
N ARG A 247 -7.98 -27.40 8.06
CA ARG A 247 -8.30 -26.98 6.70
C ARG A 247 -7.72 -25.59 6.41
N ILE A 248 -7.89 -24.66 7.35
CA ILE A 248 -7.38 -23.28 7.23
C ILE A 248 -5.84 -23.25 7.24
N GLU A 249 -5.19 -24.09 8.06
CA GLU A 249 -3.74 -24.22 8.05
C GLU A 249 -3.23 -24.66 6.68
N ARG A 250 -3.83 -25.73 6.14
CA ARG A 250 -3.47 -26.25 4.82
C ARG A 250 -3.71 -25.23 3.71
N GLU A 251 -4.82 -24.50 3.76
CA GLU A 251 -5.15 -23.46 2.79
C GLU A 251 -4.10 -22.33 2.83
N TYR A 252 -3.69 -21.91 4.03
CA TYR A 252 -2.62 -20.93 4.22
C TYR A 252 -1.26 -21.44 3.71
N GLU A 253 -0.86 -22.67 4.05
CA GLU A 253 0.36 -23.31 3.53
C GLU A 253 0.34 -23.43 1.99
N ASN A 254 -0.84 -23.71 1.42
CA ASN A 254 -1.03 -23.76 -0.01
C ASN A 254 -0.77 -22.40 -0.67
N ARG A 255 -1.28 -21.30 -0.08
CA ARG A 255 -1.01 -19.94 -0.56
C ARG A 255 0.47 -19.60 -0.54
N LEU A 256 1.17 -19.93 0.54
CA LEU A 256 2.62 -19.69 0.66
C LEU A 256 3.41 -20.46 -0.42
N ILE A 257 3.09 -21.74 -0.62
CA ILE A 257 3.77 -22.57 -1.63
C ILE A 257 3.50 -22.05 -3.04
N ILE A 258 2.27 -21.65 -3.35
CA ILE A 258 1.95 -21.07 -4.66
C ILE A 258 2.68 -19.74 -4.86
N ALA A 259 2.64 -18.84 -3.87
CA ALA A 259 3.32 -17.56 -3.96
C ALA A 259 4.83 -17.74 -4.20
N LYS A 260 5.47 -18.64 -3.44
CA LYS A 260 6.89 -18.99 -3.66
C LYS A 260 7.13 -19.57 -5.05
N THR A 261 6.26 -20.45 -5.51
CA THR A 261 6.38 -21.04 -6.86
C THR A 261 6.22 -20.00 -7.96
N LEU A 262 5.25 -19.09 -7.83
CA LEU A 262 5.05 -17.97 -8.78
C LEU A 262 6.28 -17.07 -8.79
N LYS A 263 6.82 -16.73 -7.62
CA LYS A 263 8.06 -15.97 -7.50
C LYS A 263 9.22 -16.67 -8.22
N ASP A 264 9.47 -17.94 -7.91
CA ASP A 264 10.64 -18.66 -8.44
C ASP A 264 10.54 -18.93 -9.95
N TYR A 265 9.31 -19.20 -10.43
CA TYR A 265 9.06 -19.60 -11.81
C TYR A 265 8.87 -18.41 -12.75
N LEU A 266 8.06 -17.42 -12.38
CA LEU A 266 7.76 -16.25 -13.20
C LEU A 266 8.75 -15.09 -12.96
N LYS A 267 9.47 -15.12 -11.83
CA LYS A 267 10.44 -14.10 -11.42
C LYS A 267 9.88 -12.66 -11.44
N PRO A 268 8.66 -12.42 -10.92
CA PRO A 268 8.17 -11.06 -10.69
C PRO A 268 9.11 -10.35 -9.69
N LYS A 269 9.12 -9.01 -9.72
CA LYS A 269 9.89 -8.24 -8.75
C LYS A 269 9.29 -8.33 -7.36
N GLU A 270 7.96 -8.34 -7.30
CA GLU A 270 7.22 -8.45 -6.05
C GLU A 270 6.19 -9.58 -6.11
N THR A 271 6.07 -10.33 -5.01
CA THR A 271 5.00 -11.31 -4.82
C THR A 271 4.42 -11.15 -3.42
N LYS A 272 3.12 -10.85 -3.36
CA LYS A 272 2.36 -10.62 -2.13
C LYS A 272 1.30 -11.71 -1.94
N VAL A 273 1.26 -12.31 -0.76
CA VAL A 273 0.09 -13.04 -0.25
C VAL A 273 -0.84 -12.02 0.39
N LEU A 274 -2.00 -11.82 -0.23
CA LEU A 274 -2.95 -10.77 0.10
C LEU A 274 -3.72 -11.06 1.40
N PRO A 275 -4.35 -10.07 2.04
CA PRO A 275 -5.13 -10.28 3.24
C PRO A 275 -6.44 -11.07 3.01
N GLU A 276 -6.86 -11.84 4.01
CA GLU A 276 -8.19 -12.48 4.05
C GLU A 276 -9.24 -11.48 4.57
N ILE A 277 -9.74 -10.62 3.69
CA ILE A 277 -10.72 -9.56 4.05
C ILE A 277 -11.96 -9.61 3.17
N LYS A 278 -13.06 -9.02 3.63
CA LYS A 278 -14.28 -8.86 2.82
C LYS A 278 -14.18 -7.62 1.92
N PRO A 279 -14.92 -7.56 0.80
CA PRO A 279 -15.00 -6.35 -0.05
C PRO A 279 -15.51 -5.09 0.68
N THR A 280 -16.31 -5.30 1.72
CA THR A 280 -16.82 -4.24 2.60
C THR A 280 -15.79 -3.78 3.63
N HIS A 281 -14.62 -4.40 3.72
CA HIS A 281 -13.56 -4.00 4.62
C HIS A 281 -12.90 -2.72 4.12
N TRP A 282 -12.43 -1.87 5.04
CA TRP A 282 -11.87 -0.56 4.67
C TRP A 282 -10.60 -0.68 3.84
N ALA A 283 -9.78 -1.69 4.12
CA ALA A 283 -8.52 -1.94 3.43
C ALA A 283 -8.69 -2.55 2.02
N TYR A 284 -9.91 -2.93 1.62
CA TYR A 284 -10.14 -3.60 0.34
C TYR A 284 -9.61 -2.79 -0.85
N ASP A 285 -9.94 -1.50 -0.92
CA ASP A 285 -9.56 -0.66 -2.07
C ASP A 285 -8.05 -0.40 -2.14
N TYR A 286 -7.32 -0.56 -1.02
CA TYR A 286 -5.86 -0.48 -1.02
C TYR A 286 -5.24 -1.74 -1.65
N HIS A 287 -5.64 -2.93 -1.19
CA HIS A 287 -5.03 -4.19 -1.63
C HIS A 287 -5.42 -4.59 -3.04
N PHE A 288 -6.65 -4.24 -3.44
CA PHE A 288 -7.26 -4.63 -4.71
C PHE A 288 -7.43 -3.45 -5.66
N GLU A 289 -6.58 -2.41 -5.50
CA GLU A 289 -6.50 -1.30 -6.45
C GLU A 289 -6.17 -1.87 -7.85
N ASN A 290 -7.02 -1.55 -8.84
CA ASN A 290 -6.93 -2.07 -10.22
C ASN A 290 -7.13 -3.60 -10.36
N ALA A 291 -7.71 -4.28 -9.37
CA ALA A 291 -8.10 -5.67 -9.55
C ALA A 291 -9.08 -5.79 -10.74
N PRO A 292 -8.97 -6.83 -11.60
CA PRO A 292 -9.79 -6.96 -12.82
C PRO A 292 -11.29 -6.95 -12.55
N ILE A 293 -11.71 -7.44 -11.38
CA ILE A 293 -13.11 -7.56 -10.99
C ILE A 293 -13.28 -6.98 -9.58
N TYR A 294 -13.95 -5.82 -9.49
CA TYR A 294 -14.27 -5.22 -8.19
C TYR A 294 -15.19 -6.12 -7.36
N GLY A 295 -14.90 -6.22 -6.06
CA GLY A 295 -15.59 -7.09 -5.12
C GLY A 295 -15.02 -8.50 -5.02
N LYS A 296 -13.99 -8.85 -5.81
CA LYS A 296 -13.25 -10.11 -5.66
C LYS A 296 -12.00 -9.91 -4.81
N VAL A 297 -11.66 -10.93 -4.04
CA VAL A 297 -10.57 -10.94 -3.06
C VAL A 297 -9.67 -12.09 -3.46
N THR A 298 -8.75 -11.82 -4.37
CA THR A 298 -7.79 -12.81 -4.86
C THR A 298 -6.72 -13.10 -3.82
N ASP A 299 -6.07 -14.26 -3.92
CA ASP A 299 -5.16 -14.74 -2.89
C ASP A 299 -3.77 -14.12 -2.95
N ILE A 300 -3.27 -13.87 -4.15
CA ILE A 300 -1.88 -13.52 -4.42
C ILE A 300 -1.82 -12.39 -5.45
N LYS A 301 -0.85 -11.48 -5.30
CA LYS A 301 -0.51 -10.46 -6.29
C LYS A 301 0.96 -10.59 -6.68
N THR A 302 1.25 -10.64 -7.97
CA THR A 302 2.62 -10.58 -8.52
C THR A 302 2.72 -9.34 -9.40
N ASP A 303 3.53 -8.36 -9.03
CA ASP A 303 3.58 -7.04 -9.67
C ASP A 303 2.17 -6.43 -9.88
N ALA A 304 1.68 -6.32 -11.12
CA ALA A 304 0.35 -5.81 -11.45
C ALA A 304 -0.77 -6.88 -11.43
N ASP A 305 -0.38 -8.15 -11.38
CA ASP A 305 -1.26 -9.27 -11.66
C ASP A 305 -1.83 -9.91 -10.40
N TYR A 306 -3.13 -10.15 -10.41
CA TYR A 306 -3.84 -10.82 -9.33
C TYR A 306 -4.04 -12.30 -9.69
N TRP A 307 -3.75 -13.21 -8.76
CA TRP A 307 -3.88 -14.65 -8.93
C TRP A 307 -4.89 -15.21 -7.94
N GLU A 308 -5.86 -15.96 -8.45
CA GLU A 308 -6.76 -16.77 -7.64
C GLU A 308 -6.16 -18.16 -7.44
N MET A 309 -6.16 -18.66 -6.19
CA MET A 309 -5.73 -20.00 -5.87
C MET A 309 -6.91 -20.99 -5.86
N GLU A 310 -6.64 -22.19 -6.37
CA GLU A 310 -7.50 -23.36 -6.18
C GLU A 310 -6.67 -24.56 -5.67
N SER A 311 -7.25 -25.40 -4.81
CA SER A 311 -6.55 -26.57 -4.24
C SER A 311 -7.21 -27.89 -4.63
N TYR A 312 -6.45 -28.77 -5.30
CA TYR A 312 -6.94 -30.05 -5.81
C TYR A 312 -6.68 -31.18 -4.79
N GLU A 313 -7.75 -31.70 -4.21
CA GLU A 313 -7.70 -32.84 -3.27
C GLU A 313 -8.27 -34.15 -3.83
N GLY A 314 -7.78 -35.29 -3.34
CA GLY A 314 -8.29 -36.62 -3.68
C GLY A 314 -7.88 -37.13 -5.07
N LYS A 315 -8.58 -38.17 -5.55
CA LYS A 315 -8.29 -38.84 -6.83
C LYS A 315 -8.51 -37.88 -8.02
N PHE A 316 -7.69 -38.02 -9.05
CA PHE A 316 -7.82 -37.22 -10.27
C PHE A 316 -9.15 -37.50 -10.99
N ARG A 317 -9.88 -36.42 -11.32
CA ARG A 317 -11.16 -36.42 -12.03
C ARG A 317 -11.17 -35.22 -12.96
N LYS A 318 -11.39 -35.46 -14.25
CA LYS A 318 -11.43 -34.43 -15.30
C LYS A 318 -12.39 -33.28 -14.98
N GLN A 319 -13.59 -33.61 -14.50
CA GLN A 319 -14.60 -32.62 -14.13
C GLN A 319 -14.16 -31.73 -12.97
N LYS A 320 -13.39 -32.26 -12.01
CA LYS A 320 -12.94 -31.47 -10.85
C LYS A 320 -11.96 -30.38 -11.26
N LEU A 321 -11.00 -30.70 -12.13
CA LEU A 321 -10.07 -29.71 -12.67
C LEU A 321 -10.81 -28.63 -13.47
N TRP A 322 -11.78 -29.02 -14.31
CA TRP A 322 -12.63 -28.08 -15.04
C TRP A 322 -13.41 -27.14 -14.11
N HIS A 323 -14.03 -27.68 -13.04
CA HIS A 323 -14.75 -26.86 -12.07
C HIS A 323 -13.82 -25.84 -11.41
N MET A 324 -12.63 -26.24 -10.98
CA MET A 324 -11.66 -25.33 -10.35
C MET A 324 -11.22 -24.23 -11.31
N ILE A 325 -10.93 -24.54 -12.58
CA ILE A 325 -10.62 -23.52 -13.59
C ILE A 325 -11.80 -22.55 -13.74
N LYS A 326 -13.01 -23.07 -13.90
CA LYS A 326 -14.23 -22.24 -14.03
C LYS A 326 -14.52 -21.38 -12.80
N HIS A 327 -14.21 -21.87 -11.59
CA HIS A 327 -14.38 -21.11 -10.36
C HIS A 327 -13.30 -20.02 -10.24
N GLY A 328 -12.05 -20.36 -10.49
CA GLY A 328 -10.93 -19.42 -10.48
C GLY A 328 -11.07 -18.29 -11.49
N THR A 329 -11.46 -18.59 -12.73
CA THR A 329 -11.63 -17.58 -13.80
C THR A 329 -12.68 -16.52 -13.46
N LYS A 330 -13.67 -16.84 -12.60
CA LYS A 330 -14.66 -15.86 -12.14
C LYS A 330 -14.12 -14.86 -11.13
N GLN A 331 -12.95 -15.13 -10.56
CA GLN A 331 -12.32 -14.34 -9.51
C GLN A 331 -11.14 -13.54 -10.08
N SER A 332 -10.36 -14.17 -10.97
CA SER A 332 -9.25 -13.53 -11.67
C SER A 332 -9.04 -14.09 -13.07
N ASP A 333 -8.44 -13.26 -13.93
CA ASP A 333 -7.89 -13.66 -15.21
C ASP A 333 -6.68 -14.62 -15.09
N LYS A 334 -6.09 -14.77 -13.90
CA LYS A 334 -4.96 -15.68 -13.65
C LYS A 334 -5.29 -16.63 -12.51
N VAL A 335 -5.06 -17.93 -12.74
CA VAL A 335 -5.42 -18.99 -11.81
C VAL A 335 -4.21 -19.87 -11.49
N ALA A 336 -3.99 -20.13 -10.21
CA ALA A 336 -2.97 -21.05 -9.73
C ALA A 336 -3.62 -22.25 -9.03
N ILE A 337 -3.40 -23.45 -9.56
CA ILE A 337 -3.96 -24.68 -9.01
C ILE A 337 -2.87 -25.49 -8.33
N LYS A 338 -2.96 -25.67 -7.01
CA LYS A 338 -2.07 -26.58 -6.28
C LYS A 338 -2.67 -27.97 -6.18
N LEU A 339 -1.91 -28.97 -6.61
CA LEU A 339 -2.24 -30.38 -6.46
C LEU A 339 -1.77 -30.85 -5.07
N ASN A 340 -2.68 -31.34 -4.23
CA ASN A 340 -2.32 -31.94 -2.93
C ASN A 340 -1.94 -33.42 -3.06
N HIS A 341 -2.08 -34.02 -4.24
CA HIS A 341 -1.60 -35.36 -4.58
C HIS A 341 -0.93 -35.37 -5.95
N PHE A 342 -0.06 -36.35 -6.21
CA PHE A 342 0.56 -36.50 -7.52
C PHE A 342 -0.49 -36.85 -8.59
N VAL A 343 -0.44 -36.12 -9.71
CA VAL A 343 -1.21 -36.40 -10.91
C VAL A 343 -0.24 -36.52 -12.09
N PRO A 344 -0.24 -37.61 -12.85
CA PRO A 344 0.64 -37.74 -14.02
C PRO A 344 0.46 -36.57 -14.99
N ILE A 345 1.56 -35.98 -15.46
CA ILE A 345 1.54 -34.79 -16.33
C ILE A 345 0.67 -34.98 -17.58
N ARG A 346 0.74 -36.16 -18.22
CA ARG A 346 -0.10 -36.50 -19.39
C ARG A 346 -1.59 -36.37 -19.13
N ASN A 347 -2.05 -36.66 -17.90
CA ASN A 347 -3.47 -36.53 -17.56
C ASN A 347 -3.88 -35.05 -17.44
N ILE A 348 -2.96 -34.20 -16.97
CA ILE A 348 -3.15 -32.76 -16.89
C ILE A 348 -3.17 -32.19 -18.31
N GLU A 349 -2.15 -32.47 -19.11
CA GLU A 349 -2.01 -31.98 -20.50
C GLU A 349 -3.22 -32.37 -21.35
N ASN A 350 -3.60 -33.66 -21.37
CA ASN A 350 -4.77 -34.12 -22.12
C ASN A 350 -6.06 -33.41 -21.69
N GLN A 351 -6.21 -33.13 -20.40
CA GLN A 351 -7.39 -32.42 -19.92
C GLN A 351 -7.34 -30.94 -20.31
N MET A 352 -6.17 -30.29 -20.19
CA MET A 352 -6.01 -28.90 -20.58
C MET A 352 -6.26 -28.72 -22.08
N GLU A 353 -5.75 -29.60 -22.94
CA GLU A 353 -6.00 -29.56 -24.38
C GLU A 353 -7.50 -29.64 -24.72
N VAL A 354 -8.24 -30.55 -24.08
CA VAL A 354 -9.69 -30.64 -24.23
C VAL A 354 -10.38 -29.34 -23.80
N LEU A 355 -9.98 -28.74 -22.69
CA LEU A 355 -10.60 -27.53 -22.17
C LEU A 355 -10.29 -26.28 -23.02
N PHE A 356 -9.07 -26.15 -23.55
CA PHE A 356 -8.71 -25.05 -24.43
C PHE A 356 -9.43 -25.12 -25.79
N ASN A 357 -9.80 -26.31 -26.25
CA ASN A 357 -10.55 -26.50 -27.48
C ASN A 357 -12.08 -26.40 -27.27
N ASP A 358 -12.55 -26.39 -26.02
CA ASP A 358 -13.97 -26.25 -25.71
C ASP A 358 -14.40 -24.77 -25.72
N LYS A 359 -15.11 -24.38 -26.79
CA LYS A 359 -15.67 -23.02 -26.95
C LYS A 359 -16.64 -22.60 -25.83
N LYS A 360 -17.16 -23.53 -25.03
CA LYS A 360 -18.07 -23.25 -23.91
C LYS A 360 -17.34 -23.01 -22.58
N THR A 361 -16.06 -23.35 -22.50
CA THR A 361 -15.27 -23.20 -21.29
C THR A 361 -14.53 -21.86 -21.33
N GLU A 362 -14.87 -20.98 -20.39
CA GLU A 362 -14.13 -19.73 -20.17
C GLU A 362 -12.80 -20.05 -19.48
N MET A 363 -11.71 -19.83 -20.21
CA MET A 363 -10.35 -20.09 -19.72
C MET A 363 -9.73 -18.82 -19.16
N PRO A 364 -8.93 -18.91 -18.08
CA PRO A 364 -8.16 -17.78 -17.60
C PRO A 364 -7.09 -17.39 -18.64
N LYS A 365 -6.66 -16.13 -18.63
CA LYS A 365 -5.56 -15.64 -19.46
C LYS A 365 -4.26 -16.39 -19.15
N GLU A 366 -4.04 -16.72 -17.87
CA GLU A 366 -2.92 -17.53 -17.43
C GLU A 366 -3.35 -18.59 -16.44
N ILE A 367 -2.74 -19.77 -16.55
CA ILE A 367 -2.92 -20.85 -15.59
C ILE A 367 -1.59 -21.51 -15.27
N ILE A 368 -1.35 -21.71 -13.98
CA ILE A 368 -0.26 -22.53 -13.47
C ILE A 368 -0.82 -23.67 -12.62
N ILE A 369 -0.31 -24.89 -12.82
CA ILE A 369 -0.65 -26.05 -12.02
C ILE A 369 0.63 -26.51 -11.33
N ILE A 370 0.56 -26.69 -10.02
CA ILE A 370 1.72 -26.87 -9.15
C ILE A 370 1.59 -28.21 -8.42
N TYR A 371 2.65 -29.01 -8.43
CA TYR A 371 2.72 -30.29 -7.71
C TYR A 371 2.76 -30.10 -6.18
N PRO A 372 2.51 -31.17 -5.39
CA PRO A 372 2.56 -31.09 -3.93
C PRO A 372 3.89 -30.53 -3.38
N ASN A 373 4.99 -30.78 -4.08
CA ASN A 373 6.33 -30.32 -3.73
C ASN A 373 6.68 -28.90 -4.20
N GLY A 374 5.72 -28.14 -4.74
CA GLY A 374 5.95 -26.78 -5.24
C GLY A 374 6.57 -26.71 -6.64
N ARG A 375 6.80 -27.84 -7.32
CA ARG A 375 7.28 -27.80 -8.72
C ARG A 375 6.13 -27.52 -9.67
N VAL A 376 6.39 -26.73 -10.71
CA VAL A 376 5.41 -26.48 -11.78
C VAL A 376 5.16 -27.76 -12.57
N ALA A 377 3.90 -28.18 -12.61
CA ALA A 377 3.41 -29.33 -13.38
C ALA A 377 2.99 -28.92 -14.79
N TYR A 378 2.36 -27.76 -14.91
CA TYR A 378 1.87 -27.20 -16.16
C TYR A 378 1.82 -25.68 -16.03
N TYR A 379 2.21 -24.98 -17.09
CA TYR A 379 2.01 -23.54 -17.19
C TYR A 379 1.54 -23.20 -18.61
N LYS A 380 0.56 -22.31 -18.69
CA LYS A 380 0.18 -21.68 -19.95
C LYS A 380 -0.23 -20.24 -19.67
N GLY A 381 0.51 -19.31 -20.24
CA GLY A 381 0.16 -17.90 -20.32
C GLY A 381 0.21 -17.42 -21.77
N LYS A 382 -0.24 -16.19 -22.03
CA LYS A 382 0.04 -15.55 -23.32
C LYS A 382 1.55 -15.38 -23.44
N SER A 383 2.12 -15.79 -24.57
CA SER A 383 3.48 -15.37 -24.94
C SER A 383 3.48 -13.84 -24.95
N THR A 384 4.20 -13.22 -24.03
CA THR A 384 4.54 -11.80 -24.14
C THR A 384 5.46 -11.69 -25.34
N ASN A 385 4.94 -11.16 -26.44
CA ASN A 385 5.75 -10.69 -27.56
C ASN A 385 6.51 -9.43 -27.15
#